data_AF-A0A2N2LZE4-F1
#
_entry.id   AF-A0A2N2LZE4-F1
#
_cell.length_a   1.000
_cell.length_b   1.000
_cell.length_c   1.000
_cell.angle_alpha   90.00
_cell.angle_beta   90.00
_cell.angle_gamma   90.00
#
_symmetry.space_group_name_H-M   'P 1'
#
loop_
_entity.id
_entity.type
_entity.pdbx_description
1 polymer ?
#
loop_
_entity_poly.entity_id
_entity_poly.type
_entity_poly.pdbx_seq_one_letter_code
_entity_poly.pdbx_strand_id
1 'polypeptide(L)'
;MITKTRILMSVLFSLVFGLLSSAIIAQTAQESAVASKILNYKLPVTRNGITITKVAAPFWQSEYPGPVIDVSSKKSGKTTVQAYQSLRRLDAPVACTIKNGIYHPWSKTQNSVINYYTITSVEDYRARKTVKLEQYSISEGDSITNVVYASEGFCIGNLKDRQIEFRCSDVDENPQEFKRMGAADTGASREQWLYLKCEEGHDAFIRDSALLKTKGAKSGVILKYGEVDPQGTKGGMEP
;
A
#
# COMPACT_ATOMS: atom_id res chain seq x y z
N MET A 1 43.24 -64.12 25.45
CA MET A 1 43.61 -62.77 24.97
C MET A 1 42.40 -62.16 24.27
N ILE A 2 41.58 -61.48 25.04
CA ILE A 2 40.41 -60.71 24.61
C ILE A 2 40.69 -59.32 25.14
N THR A 3 40.80 -58.31 24.29
CA THR A 3 40.46 -56.89 24.58
C THR A 3 40.93 -55.96 23.46
N LYS A 4 40.16 -54.89 23.27
CA LYS A 4 40.46 -53.64 22.54
C LYS A 4 40.08 -53.57 21.06
N THR A 5 38.79 -53.61 20.75
CA THR A 5 38.24 -52.89 19.57
C THR A 5 36.74 -52.59 19.70
N ARG A 6 36.30 -51.97 20.81
CA ARG A 6 34.91 -51.53 20.98
C ARG A 6 34.77 -50.22 21.76
N ILE A 7 35.58 -49.21 21.45
CA ILE A 7 35.36 -47.83 21.94
C ILE A 7 35.86 -46.85 20.86
N LEU A 8 35.26 -46.85 19.67
CA LEU A 8 35.47 -45.77 18.70
C LEU A 8 34.30 -45.55 17.73
N MET A 9 33.19 -46.29 17.90
CA MET A 9 31.97 -46.16 17.09
C MET A 9 30.76 -45.61 17.87
N SER A 10 30.99 -44.92 18.99
CA SER A 10 29.91 -44.15 19.67
C SER A 10 30.18 -42.66 19.77
N VAL A 11 31.41 -42.21 19.47
CA VAL A 11 31.74 -40.77 19.46
C VAL A 11 31.52 -40.15 18.07
N LEU A 12 31.60 -40.95 17.01
CA LEU A 12 31.41 -40.46 15.64
C LEU A 12 29.93 -40.23 15.27
N PHE A 13 28.99 -40.91 15.94
CA PHE A 13 27.55 -40.78 15.63
C PHE A 13 26.90 -39.57 16.32
N SER A 14 27.47 -39.09 17.44
CA SER A 14 26.98 -37.90 18.15
C SER A 14 27.45 -36.57 17.54
N LEU A 15 28.53 -36.58 16.74
CA LEU A 15 29.05 -35.38 16.08
C LEU A 15 28.34 -35.04 14.76
N VAL A 16 27.74 -36.03 14.08
CA VAL A 16 27.01 -35.79 12.82
C VAL A 16 25.58 -35.25 13.07
N PHE A 17 24.94 -35.62 14.19
CA PHE A 17 23.60 -35.09 14.54
C PHE A 17 23.63 -33.69 15.20
N GLY A 18 24.78 -33.25 15.72
CA GLY A 18 24.95 -31.90 16.28
C GLY A 18 25.20 -30.81 15.22
N LEU A 19 25.76 -31.18 14.06
CA LEU A 19 26.09 -30.25 12.99
C LEU A 19 24.98 -30.07 11.94
N LEU A 20 24.01 -30.99 11.87
CA LEU A 20 22.83 -30.84 11.00
C LEU A 20 21.72 -30.01 11.64
N SER A 21 21.70 -29.87 12.97
CA SER A 21 20.69 -29.05 13.67
C SER A 21 21.02 -27.55 13.66
N SER A 22 22.27 -27.18 13.41
CA SER A 22 22.72 -25.77 13.38
C SER A 22 22.72 -25.17 11.96
N ALA A 23 22.75 -25.99 10.91
CA ALA A 23 22.58 -25.52 9.53
C ALA A 23 21.11 -25.18 9.19
N ILE A 24 20.13 -25.82 9.85
CA ILE A 24 18.70 -25.58 9.61
C ILE A 24 18.21 -24.29 10.31
N ILE A 25 18.85 -23.87 11.40
CA ILE A 25 18.47 -22.63 12.11
C ILE A 25 19.08 -21.39 11.44
N ALA A 26 20.17 -21.53 10.68
CA ALA A 26 20.76 -20.42 9.94
C ALA A 26 19.98 -20.06 8.65
N GLN A 27 19.19 -21.00 8.10
CA GLN A 27 18.38 -20.75 6.90
C GLN A 27 16.99 -20.16 7.19
N THR A 28 16.48 -20.25 8.41
CA THR A 28 15.17 -19.65 8.77
C THR A 28 15.27 -18.21 9.29
N ALA A 29 16.49 -17.72 9.58
CA ALA A 29 16.71 -16.33 10.00
C ALA A 29 16.99 -15.36 8.83
N GLN A 30 17.30 -15.88 7.64
CA GLN A 30 17.63 -15.04 6.47
C GLN A 30 16.43 -14.78 5.53
N GLU A 31 15.29 -15.45 5.77
CA GLU A 31 14.05 -15.19 5.03
C GLU A 31 13.21 -14.04 5.65
N SER A 32 13.56 -13.59 6.86
CA SER A 32 12.92 -12.44 7.52
C SER A 32 13.53 -11.07 7.14
N ALA A 33 14.59 -11.06 6.32
CA ALA A 33 15.25 -9.84 5.84
C ALA A 33 14.83 -9.42 4.42
N VAL A 34 13.83 -10.08 3.83
CA VAL A 34 13.13 -9.62 2.62
C VAL A 34 11.66 -9.35 2.96
N ALA A 35 11.40 -8.70 4.09
CA ALA A 35 10.42 -7.64 4.05
C ALA A 35 10.97 -6.60 3.07
N SER A 36 10.72 -6.82 1.77
CA SER A 36 10.94 -5.81 0.74
C SER A 36 10.46 -4.51 1.34
N LYS A 37 11.36 -3.56 1.61
CA LYS A 37 10.96 -2.21 1.97
C LYS A 37 10.17 -1.74 0.76
N ILE A 38 8.86 -1.90 0.83
CA ILE A 38 7.93 -1.43 -0.16
C ILE A 38 8.00 0.09 -0.07
N LEU A 39 8.93 0.67 -0.81
CA LEU A 39 9.25 2.08 -0.74
C LEU A 39 8.22 2.82 -1.57
N ASN A 40 7.48 3.69 -0.89
CA ASN A 40 6.73 4.75 -1.53
C ASN A 40 7.68 5.52 -2.47
N TYR A 41 7.22 5.84 -3.69
CA TYR A 41 8.06 6.50 -4.67
C TYR A 41 7.35 7.69 -5.31
N LYS A 42 8.12 8.69 -5.74
CA LYS A 42 7.59 9.85 -6.46
C LYS A 42 7.12 9.46 -7.85
N LEU A 43 5.90 9.83 -8.18
CA LEU A 43 5.24 9.55 -9.44
C LEU A 43 4.77 10.87 -10.06
N PRO A 44 5.34 11.34 -11.18
CA PRO A 44 4.73 12.43 -11.94
C PRO A 44 3.44 11.91 -12.59
N VAL A 45 2.34 12.54 -12.22
CA VAL A 45 0.98 12.19 -12.59
C VAL A 45 0.41 13.32 -13.44
N THR A 46 -0.01 12.99 -14.66
CA THR A 46 -0.70 13.91 -15.56
C THR A 46 -2.20 13.63 -15.54
N ARG A 47 -2.99 14.64 -15.20
CA ARG A 47 -4.47 14.62 -15.27
C ARG A 47 -4.92 15.93 -15.91
N ASN A 48 -5.85 15.87 -16.88
CA ASN A 48 -6.39 17.05 -17.54
C ASN A 48 -5.32 18.02 -18.08
N GLY A 49 -4.20 17.49 -18.60
CA GLY A 49 -3.08 18.28 -19.12
C GLY A 49 -2.12 18.86 -18.07
N ILE A 50 -2.42 18.74 -16.77
CA ILE A 50 -1.57 19.22 -15.68
C ILE A 50 -0.74 18.06 -15.13
N THR A 51 0.57 18.27 -15.01
CA THR A 51 1.48 17.29 -14.40
C THR A 51 1.90 17.74 -13.01
N ILE A 52 1.63 16.90 -12.02
CA ILE A 52 2.03 17.11 -10.62
C ILE A 52 2.75 15.88 -10.10
N THR A 53 3.72 16.08 -9.21
CA THR A 53 4.39 14.96 -8.53
C THR A 53 3.51 14.48 -7.38
N LYS A 54 3.11 13.21 -7.41
CA LYS A 54 2.41 12.50 -6.36
C LYS A 54 3.32 11.43 -5.74
N VAL A 55 2.89 10.82 -4.64
CA VAL A 55 3.54 9.64 -4.07
C VAL A 55 2.70 8.41 -4.40
N ALA A 56 3.35 7.38 -4.91
CA ALA A 56 2.78 6.08 -5.15
C ALA A 56 3.25 5.11 -4.06
N ALA A 57 2.31 4.58 -3.30
CA ALA A 57 2.53 3.44 -2.42
C ALA A 57 1.99 2.20 -3.12
N PRO A 58 2.79 1.16 -3.40
CA PRO A 58 2.33 -0.05 -4.08
C PRO A 58 1.67 -1.02 -3.08
N PHE A 59 0.78 -0.46 -2.26
CA PHE A 59 -0.14 -1.15 -1.36
C PHE A 59 -1.37 -0.28 -1.12
N TRP A 60 -2.44 -0.90 -0.62
CA TRP A 60 -3.60 -0.15 -0.15
C TRP A 60 -3.25 0.50 1.19
N GLN A 61 -3.11 1.81 1.20
CA GLN A 61 -2.86 2.53 2.44
C GLN A 61 -4.20 2.74 3.16
N SER A 62 -4.42 2.01 4.25
CA SER A 62 -5.48 2.21 5.27
C SER A 62 -5.43 0.98 6.18
N GLU A 63 -5.73 1.14 7.48
CA GLU A 63 -5.97 -0.02 8.34
C GLU A 63 -7.21 -0.80 7.88
N TYR A 64 -8.24 -0.09 7.43
CA TYR A 64 -9.47 -0.65 6.85
C TYR A 64 -9.57 -0.23 5.38
N PRO A 65 -9.08 -1.05 4.43
CA PRO A 65 -8.92 -0.65 3.03
C PRO A 65 -10.24 -0.66 2.24
N GLY A 66 -11.11 0.32 2.48
CA GLY A 66 -12.34 0.49 1.69
C GLY A 66 -12.11 1.15 0.32
N PRO A 67 -12.92 0.83 -0.71
CA PRO A 67 -14.08 -0.05 -0.65
C PRO A 67 -13.78 -1.53 -0.94
N VAL A 68 -14.58 -2.43 -0.36
CA VAL A 68 -14.71 -3.81 -0.84
C VAL A 68 -15.53 -3.80 -2.13
N ILE A 69 -15.00 -4.32 -3.23
CA ILE A 69 -15.70 -4.30 -4.52
C ILE A 69 -16.09 -5.71 -4.93
N ASP A 70 -17.38 -6.02 -4.94
CA ASP A 70 -17.94 -7.28 -5.44
C ASP A 70 -18.31 -7.15 -6.91
N VAL A 71 -17.54 -7.79 -7.80
CA VAL A 71 -17.82 -7.90 -9.22
C VAL A 71 -18.51 -9.25 -9.47
N SER A 72 -19.80 -9.31 -9.18
CA SER A 72 -20.65 -10.49 -9.42
C SER A 72 -20.09 -11.82 -8.86
N SER A 73 -19.44 -11.79 -7.69
CA SER A 73 -18.74 -12.94 -7.08
C SER A 73 -19.58 -14.21 -6.89
N LYS A 74 -20.91 -14.08 -6.78
CA LYS A 74 -21.84 -15.22 -6.69
C LYS A 74 -22.04 -15.95 -8.02
N LYS A 75 -21.46 -15.47 -9.13
CA LYS A 75 -21.56 -16.07 -10.46
C LYS A 75 -20.16 -16.28 -11.03
N SER A 76 -19.89 -17.49 -11.51
CA SER A 76 -18.72 -17.69 -12.37
C SER A 76 -18.87 -16.85 -13.65
N GLY A 77 -17.74 -16.39 -14.17
CA GLY A 77 -17.74 -15.55 -15.36
C GLY A 77 -16.66 -14.49 -15.30
N LYS A 78 -16.77 -13.56 -16.23
CA LYS A 78 -15.80 -12.51 -16.47
C LYS A 78 -16.52 -11.22 -16.78
N THR A 79 -15.87 -10.12 -16.47
CA THR A 79 -16.38 -8.77 -16.70
C THR A 79 -15.30 -7.96 -17.37
N THR A 80 -15.63 -7.27 -18.45
CA THR A 80 -14.71 -6.33 -19.11
C THR A 80 -14.87 -4.96 -18.48
N VAL A 81 -13.76 -4.38 -18.04
CA VAL A 81 -13.69 -3.07 -17.38
C VAL A 81 -12.75 -2.15 -18.13
N GLN A 82 -12.89 -0.85 -17.87
CA GLN A 82 -11.92 0.14 -18.32
C GLN A 82 -10.70 0.11 -17.39
N ALA A 83 -9.51 0.04 -17.99
CA ALA A 83 -8.24 0.05 -17.29
C ALA A 83 -7.22 0.96 -18.01
N TYR A 84 -6.02 1.06 -17.45
CA TYR A 84 -4.93 1.86 -17.99
C TYR A 84 -3.61 1.13 -17.83
N GLN A 85 -2.71 1.26 -18.80
CA GLN A 85 -1.38 0.62 -18.71
C GLN A 85 -0.40 1.40 -17.82
N SER A 86 -0.76 2.61 -17.38
CA SER A 86 0.10 3.44 -16.53
C SER A 86 -0.71 4.27 -15.54
N LEU A 87 -0.19 4.42 -14.32
CA LEU A 87 -0.70 5.38 -13.33
C LEU A 87 -0.36 6.84 -13.70
N ARG A 88 0.66 7.05 -14.55
CA ARG A 88 1.16 8.38 -14.92
C ARG A 88 0.19 9.14 -15.80
N ARG A 89 -0.39 8.48 -16.80
CA ARG A 89 -1.29 9.07 -17.80
C ARG A 89 -2.52 8.20 -17.99
N LEU A 90 -3.70 8.81 -18.04
CA LEU A 90 -5.00 8.14 -18.22
C LEU A 90 -5.66 8.50 -19.56
N ASP A 91 -4.87 8.88 -20.55
CA ASP A 91 -5.32 9.38 -21.85
C ASP A 91 -5.69 8.26 -22.84
N ALA A 92 -5.12 7.07 -22.66
CA ALA A 92 -5.40 5.89 -23.48
C ALA A 92 -6.00 4.77 -22.61
N PRO A 93 -7.33 4.76 -22.37
CA PRO A 93 -7.97 3.64 -21.70
C PRO A 93 -7.89 2.37 -22.55
N VAL A 94 -7.71 1.24 -21.88
CA VAL A 94 -7.73 -0.10 -22.49
C VAL A 94 -8.87 -0.93 -21.89
N ALA A 95 -9.39 -1.87 -22.67
CA ALA A 95 -10.31 -2.87 -22.17
C ALA A 95 -9.52 -3.95 -21.42
N CYS A 96 -9.99 -4.32 -20.23
CA CYS A 96 -9.38 -5.35 -19.41
C CYS A 96 -10.47 -6.32 -18.94
N THR A 97 -10.40 -7.57 -19.38
CA THR A 97 -11.31 -8.61 -18.92
C THR A 97 -10.77 -9.25 -17.65
N ILE A 98 -11.60 -9.27 -16.61
CA ILE A 98 -11.25 -9.75 -15.27
C ILE A 98 -12.26 -10.82 -14.81
N LYS A 99 -11.82 -11.74 -13.96
CA LYS A 99 -12.71 -12.79 -13.40
C LYS A 99 -13.70 -12.20 -12.40
N ASN A 100 -14.95 -12.64 -12.41
CA ASN A 100 -15.88 -12.27 -11.36
C ASN A 100 -15.35 -12.68 -9.97
N GLY A 101 -15.56 -11.83 -8.95
CA GLY A 101 -15.04 -12.06 -7.61
C GLY A 101 -15.05 -10.81 -6.73
N ILE A 102 -14.49 -10.94 -5.53
CA ILE A 102 -14.35 -9.85 -4.56
C ILE A 102 -12.93 -9.30 -4.65
N TYR A 103 -12.84 -8.02 -4.98
CA TYR A 103 -11.62 -7.26 -5.17
C TYR A 103 -11.36 -6.42 -3.92
N HIS A 104 -10.49 -6.94 -3.04
CA HIS A 104 -10.10 -6.31 -1.78
C HIS A 104 -8.86 -7.02 -1.20
N PRO A 105 -7.92 -6.33 -0.52
CA PRO A 105 -6.71 -6.97 0.04
C PRO A 105 -6.98 -8.13 1.01
N TRP A 106 -8.10 -8.07 1.75
CA TRP A 106 -8.52 -9.13 2.69
C TRP A 106 -9.46 -10.18 2.09
N SER A 107 -9.74 -10.12 0.79
CA SER A 107 -10.56 -11.13 0.15
C SER A 107 -9.84 -12.48 0.22
N LYS A 108 -10.56 -13.58 0.45
CA LYS A 108 -9.99 -14.94 0.40
C LYS A 108 -10.17 -15.58 -0.98
N THR A 109 -10.81 -14.88 -1.91
CA THR A 109 -10.98 -15.38 -3.28
C THR A 109 -9.63 -15.35 -4.01
N GLN A 110 -9.43 -16.23 -5.00
CA GLN A 110 -8.20 -16.26 -5.80
C GLN A 110 -7.90 -14.91 -6.49
N ASN A 111 -8.92 -14.08 -6.69
CA ASN A 111 -8.78 -12.74 -7.26
C ASN A 111 -8.28 -11.70 -6.22
N SER A 112 -8.03 -12.07 -4.97
CA SER A 112 -7.55 -11.17 -3.93
C SER A 112 -6.05 -10.87 -3.99
N VAL A 113 -5.27 -11.73 -4.66
CA VAL A 113 -3.80 -11.62 -4.79
C VAL A 113 -3.40 -10.50 -5.78
N ILE A 114 -4.17 -9.43 -5.81
CA ILE A 114 -3.98 -8.25 -6.64
C ILE A 114 -2.99 -7.32 -5.95
N ASN A 115 -2.11 -6.71 -6.74
CA ASN A 115 -1.27 -5.64 -6.24
C ASN A 115 -2.08 -4.35 -6.22
N TYR A 116 -2.02 -3.59 -5.13
CA TYR A 116 -2.75 -2.34 -5.00
C TYR A 116 -1.79 -1.16 -5.07
N TYR A 117 -2.30 -0.01 -5.52
CA TYR A 117 -1.54 1.22 -5.54
C TYR A 117 -2.38 2.35 -4.98
N THR A 118 -1.86 2.99 -3.93
CA THR A 118 -2.39 4.26 -3.46
C THR A 118 -1.58 5.39 -4.07
N ILE A 119 -2.23 6.33 -4.75
CA ILE A 119 -1.62 7.58 -5.20
C ILE A 119 -2.08 8.70 -4.30
N THR A 120 -1.18 9.25 -3.49
CA THR A 120 -1.44 10.40 -2.62
C THR A 120 -0.81 11.67 -3.18
N SER A 121 -1.50 12.78 -3.00
CA SER A 121 -0.93 14.09 -3.25
C SER A 121 0.22 14.34 -2.27
N VAL A 122 1.18 15.11 -2.73
CA VAL A 122 2.34 15.50 -1.96
C VAL A 122 2.24 16.99 -1.73
N GLU A 123 2.45 17.40 -0.48
CA GLU A 123 2.33 18.79 -0.08
C GLU A 123 3.66 19.27 0.47
N ASP A 124 3.98 20.54 0.22
CA ASP A 124 5.16 21.18 0.79
C ASP A 124 4.67 22.32 1.68
N TYR A 125 5.32 22.52 2.82
CA TYR A 125 5.00 23.57 3.78
C TYR A 125 6.24 24.40 4.07
N ARG A 126 6.05 25.71 4.23
CA ARG A 126 7.09 26.63 4.69
C ARG A 126 6.70 27.25 6.02
N ALA A 127 7.57 27.17 7.01
CA ALA A 127 7.37 27.81 8.30
C ALA A 127 7.41 29.34 8.14
N ARG A 128 6.40 30.02 8.68
CA ARG A 128 6.27 31.49 8.71
C ARG A 128 6.90 32.13 9.94
N LYS A 129 7.11 31.34 10.98
CA LYS A 129 7.78 31.73 12.23
C LYS A 129 8.42 30.47 12.83
N THR A 130 9.28 30.65 13.83
CA THR A 130 9.85 29.53 14.57
C THR A 130 8.77 28.84 15.40
N VAL A 131 8.60 27.54 15.20
CA VAL A 131 7.58 26.72 15.86
C VAL A 131 8.13 25.36 16.25
N LYS A 132 7.47 24.72 17.21
CA LYS A 132 7.77 23.35 17.62
C LYS A 132 6.68 22.44 17.06
N LEU A 133 7.10 21.41 16.36
CA LEU A 133 6.25 20.40 15.73
C LEU A 133 6.70 19.04 16.27
N GLU A 134 5.90 18.46 17.17
CA GLU A 134 6.30 17.34 18.03
C GLU A 134 7.65 17.60 18.75
N GLN A 135 8.65 16.74 18.59
CA GLN A 135 10.01 16.94 19.11
C GLN A 135 10.89 17.89 18.28
N TYR A 136 10.42 18.33 17.11
CA TYR A 136 11.25 19.07 16.15
C TYR A 136 11.06 20.58 16.30
N SER A 137 12.17 21.30 16.45
CA SER A 137 12.18 22.76 16.31
C SER A 137 12.34 23.12 14.82
N ILE A 138 11.38 23.87 14.30
CA ILE A 138 11.34 24.33 12.90
C ILE A 138 11.56 25.83 12.91
N SER A 139 12.62 26.28 12.26
CA SER A 139 12.96 27.70 12.21
C SER A 139 12.09 28.43 11.18
N GLU A 140 11.87 29.73 11.38
CA GLU A 140 11.25 30.56 10.35
C GLU A 140 11.94 30.38 8.99
N GLY A 141 11.15 30.19 7.93
CA GLY A 141 11.63 30.00 6.57
C GLY A 141 12.04 28.57 6.22
N ASP A 142 12.21 27.67 7.20
CA ASP A 142 12.43 26.24 6.94
C ASP A 142 11.26 25.65 6.14
N SER A 143 11.55 24.66 5.31
CA SER A 143 10.55 23.95 4.51
C SER A 143 10.45 22.49 4.93
N ILE A 144 9.22 22.03 5.15
CA ILE A 144 8.88 20.62 5.25
C ILE A 144 8.43 20.18 3.87
N THR A 145 9.18 19.29 3.25
CA THR A 145 8.92 18.86 1.87
C THR A 145 8.48 17.41 1.79
N ASN A 146 7.72 17.11 0.75
CA ASN A 146 7.10 15.81 0.53
C ASN A 146 6.24 15.33 1.70
N VAL A 147 5.41 16.22 2.23
CA VAL A 147 4.42 15.88 3.25
C VAL A 147 3.35 14.97 2.65
N VAL A 148 3.16 13.82 3.29
CA VAL A 148 2.16 12.82 2.92
C VAL A 148 1.44 12.34 4.18
N TYR A 149 0.14 12.11 4.05
CA TYR A 149 -0.64 11.43 5.09
C TYR A 149 -0.14 9.99 5.26
N ALA A 150 0.14 9.59 6.50
CA ALA A 150 0.52 8.24 6.86
C ALA A 150 -0.70 7.44 7.35
N SER A 151 -1.11 7.65 8.61
CA SER A 151 -2.23 6.98 9.26
C SER A 151 -2.69 7.76 10.48
N GLU A 152 -3.94 7.58 10.90
CA GLU A 152 -4.49 8.09 12.17
C GLU A 152 -4.26 9.60 12.43
N GLY A 153 -4.32 10.42 11.36
CA GLY A 153 -4.08 11.86 11.46
C GLY A 153 -2.60 12.28 11.51
N PHE A 154 -1.67 11.33 11.40
CA PHE A 154 -0.24 11.59 11.26
C PHE A 154 0.18 11.75 9.80
N CYS A 155 1.11 12.68 9.61
CA CYS A 155 1.78 13.00 8.38
C CYS A 155 3.28 12.76 8.53
N ILE A 156 3.92 12.40 7.43
CA ILE A 156 5.37 12.25 7.32
C ILE A 156 5.87 13.25 6.29
N GLY A 157 6.95 13.96 6.60
CA GLY A 157 7.60 14.91 5.70
C GLY A 157 9.11 14.92 5.87
N ASN A 158 9.82 15.67 5.04
CA ASN A 158 11.27 15.85 5.12
C ASN A 158 11.60 17.26 5.55
N LEU A 159 12.33 17.40 6.65
CA LEU A 159 12.88 18.65 7.14
C LEU A 159 14.40 18.58 6.98
N LYS A 160 14.95 19.34 6.04
CA LYS A 160 16.38 19.30 5.67
C LYS A 160 16.77 17.89 5.21
N ASP A 161 17.66 17.22 5.93
CA ASP A 161 18.23 15.90 5.62
C ASP A 161 17.58 14.74 6.39
N ARG A 162 16.48 14.99 7.11
CA ARG A 162 15.77 13.98 7.90
C ARG A 162 14.28 13.92 7.60
N GLN A 163 13.73 12.72 7.76
CA GLN A 163 12.30 12.50 7.81
C GLN A 163 11.76 12.83 9.22
N ILE A 164 10.61 13.48 9.27
CA ILE A 164 9.90 13.84 10.50
C ILE A 164 8.45 13.35 10.40
N GLU A 165 7.89 12.96 11.55
CA GLU A 165 6.49 12.58 11.71
C GLU A 165 5.81 13.60 12.63
N PHE A 166 4.57 13.95 12.33
CA PHE A 166 3.79 14.99 13.02
C PHE A 166 2.31 14.86 12.73
N ARG A 167 1.45 15.56 13.47
CA ARG A 167 0.01 15.58 13.14
C ARG A 167 -0.23 16.43 11.90
N CYS A 168 -1.01 15.92 10.95
CA CYS A 168 -1.35 16.67 9.74
C CYS A 168 -2.02 18.02 10.07
N SER A 169 -2.86 18.06 11.12
CA SER A 169 -3.50 19.28 11.62
C SER A 169 -2.51 20.38 12.02
N ASP A 170 -1.30 20.03 12.47
CA ASP A 170 -0.30 21.01 12.91
C ASP A 170 0.15 21.92 11.77
N VAL A 171 0.07 21.47 10.51
CA VAL A 171 0.43 22.25 9.33
C VAL A 171 -0.80 22.68 8.51
N ASP A 172 -1.84 21.85 8.45
CA ASP A 172 -3.03 22.10 7.62
C ASP A 172 -3.96 23.17 8.23
N GLU A 173 -4.11 23.16 9.57
CA GLU A 173 -5.07 24.01 10.29
C GLU A 173 -4.42 25.26 10.91
N ASN A 174 -3.11 25.43 10.73
CA ASN A 174 -2.32 26.52 11.33
C ASN A 174 -1.70 27.44 10.26
N PRO A 175 -2.49 28.16 9.44
CA PRO A 175 -2.00 28.97 8.33
C PRO A 175 -1.16 30.19 8.75
N GLN A 176 -1.22 30.56 10.03
CA GLN A 176 -0.38 31.60 10.63
C GLN A 176 1.05 31.11 10.88
N GLU A 177 1.22 29.80 11.08
CA GLU A 177 2.49 29.17 11.40
C GLU A 177 3.14 28.56 10.16
N PHE A 178 2.32 28.00 9.27
CA PHE A 178 2.76 27.35 8.06
C PHE A 178 2.08 27.93 6.83
N LYS A 179 2.84 28.02 5.74
CA LYS A 179 2.34 28.33 4.42
C LYS A 179 2.46 27.08 3.56
N ARG A 180 1.34 26.54 3.10
CA ARG A 180 1.34 25.53 2.03
C ARG A 180 1.97 26.11 0.76
N MET A 181 2.87 25.36 0.16
CA MET A 181 3.65 25.72 -1.03
C MET A 181 3.11 24.94 -2.25
N GLY A 182 3.12 25.61 -3.41
CA GLY A 182 2.54 25.07 -4.64
C GLY A 182 1.04 25.33 -4.78
N ALA A 183 0.48 24.99 -5.95
CA ALA A 183 -0.98 24.98 -6.09
C ALA A 183 -1.54 23.93 -5.13
N ALA A 184 -2.62 24.27 -4.41
CA ALA A 184 -3.42 23.23 -3.77
C ALA A 184 -3.74 22.19 -4.84
N ASP A 185 -3.50 20.91 -4.56
CA ASP A 185 -3.89 19.87 -5.49
C ASP A 185 -5.42 19.87 -5.52
N THR A 186 -6.00 20.64 -6.44
CA THR A 186 -7.44 20.63 -6.72
C THR A 186 -7.83 19.32 -7.43
N GLY A 187 -6.83 18.51 -7.80
CA GLY A 187 -6.96 17.24 -8.52
C GLY A 187 -7.03 16.05 -7.57
N ALA A 188 -8.26 15.79 -7.12
CA ALA A 188 -8.73 14.55 -6.48
C ALA A 188 -7.88 13.99 -5.32
N SER A 189 -8.55 13.89 -4.18
CA SER A 189 -8.44 12.82 -3.17
C SER A 189 -7.57 11.63 -3.57
N ARG A 190 -6.77 11.15 -2.61
CA ARG A 190 -6.16 9.80 -2.58
C ARG A 190 -6.80 8.83 -3.60
N GLU A 191 -6.06 8.44 -4.62
CA GLU A 191 -6.54 7.49 -5.62
C GLU A 191 -6.18 6.06 -5.20
N GLN A 192 -7.12 5.12 -5.33
CA GLN A 192 -6.86 3.70 -5.13
C GLN A 192 -6.96 2.96 -6.46
N TRP A 193 -5.98 2.09 -6.69
CA TRP A 193 -5.80 1.40 -7.96
C TRP A 193 -5.50 -0.08 -7.73
N LEU A 194 -6.07 -0.91 -8.58
CA LEU A 194 -5.86 -2.34 -8.64
C LEU A 194 -4.94 -2.62 -9.84
N TYR A 195 -3.85 -3.34 -9.62
CA TYR A 195 -2.93 -3.77 -10.66
C TYR A 195 -3.02 -5.28 -10.86
N LEU A 196 -3.41 -5.68 -12.07
CA LEU A 196 -3.64 -7.07 -12.43
C LEU A 196 -3.32 -7.35 -13.89
N LYS A 197 -3.17 -8.63 -14.21
CA LYS A 197 -3.07 -9.12 -15.57
C LYS A 197 -4.46 -9.36 -16.15
N CYS A 198 -4.77 -8.67 -17.23
CA CYS A 198 -6.01 -8.83 -18.00
C CYS A 198 -5.96 -10.13 -18.80
N GLU A 199 -7.12 -10.70 -19.14
CA GLU A 199 -7.17 -11.90 -19.98
C GLU A 199 -6.61 -11.70 -21.38
N GLU A 200 -6.66 -10.46 -21.86
CA GLU A 200 -6.03 -10.01 -23.09
C GLU A 200 -4.50 -10.11 -23.06
N GLY A 201 -3.90 -10.50 -21.92
CA GLY A 201 -2.49 -10.84 -21.78
C GLY A 201 -1.58 -9.69 -21.34
N HIS A 202 -2.12 -8.49 -21.16
CA HIS A 202 -1.40 -7.31 -20.70
C HIS A 202 -1.70 -6.99 -19.23
N ASP A 203 -0.76 -6.31 -18.56
CA ASP A 203 -0.99 -5.78 -17.22
C ASP A 203 -1.68 -4.41 -17.28
N ALA A 204 -2.57 -4.14 -16.33
CA ALA A 204 -3.29 -2.89 -16.27
C ALA A 204 -3.64 -2.46 -14.84
N PHE A 205 -3.85 -1.15 -14.71
CA PHE A 205 -4.34 -0.46 -13.53
C PHE A 205 -5.82 -0.13 -13.71
N ILE A 206 -6.65 -0.58 -12.77
CA ILE A 206 -8.08 -0.26 -12.71
C ILE A 206 -8.31 0.60 -11.48
N ARG A 207 -8.94 1.77 -11.66
CA ARG A 207 -9.31 2.62 -10.53
C ARG A 207 -10.46 1.98 -9.77
N ASP A 208 -10.37 1.92 -8.45
CA ASP A 208 -11.40 1.36 -7.56
C ASP A 208 -12.83 1.90 -7.87
N SER A 209 -12.93 3.21 -8.00
CA SER A 209 -14.16 3.95 -8.28
C SER A 209 -14.68 3.73 -9.70
N ALA A 210 -13.81 3.40 -10.65
CA ALA A 210 -14.23 3.00 -12.00
C ALA A 210 -14.74 1.55 -12.00
N LEU A 211 -14.05 0.65 -11.28
CA LEU A 211 -14.47 -0.73 -11.12
C LEU A 211 -15.85 -0.83 -10.48
N LEU A 212 -16.08 -0.07 -9.40
CA LEU A 212 -17.36 -0.03 -8.68
C LEU A 212 -18.53 0.48 -9.55
N LYS A 213 -18.25 1.31 -10.56
CA LYS A 213 -19.26 1.80 -11.52
C LYS A 213 -19.55 0.83 -12.65
N THR A 214 -18.82 -0.28 -12.76
CA THR A 214 -19.05 -1.28 -13.80
C THR A 214 -20.38 -2.00 -13.55
N LYS A 215 -21.11 -2.31 -14.63
CA LYS A 215 -22.36 -3.06 -14.56
C LYS A 215 -22.16 -4.40 -13.82
N GLY A 216 -22.94 -4.62 -12.76
CA GLY A 216 -22.86 -5.84 -11.95
C GLY A 216 -21.79 -5.81 -10.85
N ALA A 217 -21.04 -4.71 -10.72
CA ALA A 217 -20.24 -4.42 -9.55
C ALA A 217 -21.11 -3.75 -8.47
N LYS A 218 -20.78 -4.00 -7.20
CA LYS A 218 -21.41 -3.36 -6.03
C LYS A 218 -20.44 -3.29 -4.86
N SER A 219 -20.73 -2.43 -3.89
CA SER A 219 -19.96 -2.38 -2.64
C SER A 219 -20.26 -3.60 -1.78
N GLY A 220 -19.20 -4.21 -1.27
CA GLY A 220 -19.26 -5.14 -0.15
C GLY A 220 -19.07 -4.42 1.19
N VAL A 221 -18.79 -5.18 2.24
CA VAL A 221 -18.53 -4.67 3.59
C VAL A 221 -17.29 -5.30 4.19
N ILE A 222 -16.61 -4.55 5.05
CA ILE A 222 -15.66 -5.11 6.00
C ILE A 222 -16.47 -5.62 7.19
N LEU A 223 -16.33 -6.90 7.53
CA LEU A 223 -17.03 -7.50 8.67
C LEU A 223 -16.25 -7.29 9.97
N LYS A 224 -14.92 -7.44 9.89
CA LYS A 224 -13.96 -7.26 10.97
C LYS A 224 -12.55 -7.22 10.37
N TYR A 225 -11.56 -7.00 11.21
CA TYR A 225 -10.16 -7.00 10.80
C TYR A 225 -9.79 -8.27 10.00
N GLY A 226 -9.33 -8.07 8.77
CA GLY A 226 -8.95 -9.17 7.88
C GLY A 226 -10.11 -9.94 7.22
N GLU A 227 -11.36 -9.48 7.32
CA GLU A 227 -12.53 -10.19 6.78
C GLU A 227 -13.51 -9.29 6.05
N VAL A 228 -13.96 -9.73 4.86
CA VAL A 228 -14.86 -8.98 3.98
C VAL A 228 -15.98 -9.86 3.41
N ASP A 229 -17.12 -9.24 3.12
CA ASP A 229 -18.30 -9.90 2.56
C ASP A 229 -18.85 -9.17 1.32
N PRO A 230 -19.32 -9.89 0.28
CA PRO A 230 -19.95 -9.30 -0.91
C PRO A 230 -21.36 -8.73 -0.67
N GLN A 231 -21.96 -8.96 0.49
CA GLN A 231 -23.28 -8.48 0.88
C GLN A 231 -23.14 -7.25 1.77
N GLY A 232 -23.48 -6.09 1.25
CA GLY A 232 -23.94 -4.98 2.08
C GLY A 232 -25.29 -5.29 2.73
N THR A 233 -25.34 -6.27 3.63
CA THR A 233 -26.48 -6.39 4.54
C THR A 233 -26.36 -5.29 5.58
N LYS A 234 -27.36 -4.41 5.62
CA LYS A 234 -27.57 -3.33 6.61
C LYS A 234 -27.15 -3.77 8.02
N GLY A 235 -25.94 -3.41 8.45
CA GLY A 235 -25.37 -3.92 9.70
C GLY A 235 -23.85 -3.85 9.77
N GLY A 236 -23.17 -3.45 8.69
CA GLY A 236 -21.76 -3.07 8.76
C GLY A 236 -21.59 -1.79 9.56
N MET A 237 -20.67 -1.81 10.51
CA MET A 237 -20.20 -0.65 11.28
C MET A 237 -19.86 0.48 10.31
N GLU A 238 -20.60 1.60 10.38
CA GLU A 238 -20.10 2.85 9.81
C GLU A 238 -18.87 3.28 10.63
N PRO A 239 -17.79 3.74 9.98
CA PRO A 239 -16.68 4.38 10.67
C PRO A 239 -17.10 5.69 11.34
#